data_AF-A0A2V1C5Z3-F1
#
_entry.id   AF-A0A2V1C5Z3-F1
#
_cell.length_a   1.000
_cell.length_b   1.000
_cell.length_c   1.000
_cell.angle_alpha   90.00
_cell.angle_beta   90.00
_cell.angle_gamma   90.00
#
_symmetry.space_group_name_H-M   'P 1'
#
loop_
_entity.id
_entity.type
_entity.pdbx_description
1 polymer ?
#
loop_
_entity_poly.entity_id
_entity_poly.type
_entity_poly.pdbx_seq_one_letter_code
_entity_poly.pdbx_strand_id
1 'polypeptide(L)'
;MVESASDEILRDAQNVDVAFLVVGDPFGATTHTDLVLRARELSIPISSIPNASIMSAIGATGLQLYNFGQTVSMVFFTDSWKPASFYDRIRENRSIGLHTLVLLDIKVKEQSLENMARGRKVYEPPRYMTVGQCAEQMLEIEGMKKEAGEGGVYNEESLAVGAARVGGRSEKFVSGTLKQLCEADEVLGEPLHSLVLLGRRTHELESDYVREFAVDKELWDRIWKRDYEGKQ
;
A
#
# COMPACT_ATOMS: atom_id res chain seq x y z
N MET A 1 -16.60 2.33 -12.97
CA MET A 1 -15.99 1.76 -11.76
C MET A 1 -16.59 0.36 -11.65
N VAL A 2 -15.80 -0.68 -11.40
CA VAL A 2 -16.26 -2.07 -11.58
C VAL A 2 -17.55 -2.35 -10.79
N GLU A 3 -17.70 -1.77 -9.59
CA GLU A 3 -18.92 -1.94 -8.78
C GLU A 3 -20.15 -1.22 -9.35
N SER A 4 -19.97 -0.11 -10.08
CA SER A 4 -21.07 0.65 -10.67
C SER A 4 -21.46 0.19 -12.08
N ALA A 5 -20.66 -0.69 -12.68
CA ALA A 5 -20.88 -1.24 -14.01
C ALA A 5 -20.99 -2.78 -14.01
N SER A 6 -21.24 -3.40 -12.85
CA SER A 6 -21.38 -4.86 -12.74
C SER A 6 -22.41 -5.42 -13.69
N ASP A 7 -23.53 -4.70 -13.88
CA ASP A 7 -24.65 -5.16 -14.68
C ASP A 7 -24.33 -5.15 -16.18
N GLU A 8 -23.39 -4.30 -16.60
CA GLU A 8 -22.84 -4.34 -17.95
C GLU A 8 -21.84 -5.48 -18.12
N ILE A 9 -20.97 -5.69 -17.13
CA ILE A 9 -19.95 -6.76 -17.17
C ILE A 9 -20.61 -8.14 -17.17
N LEU A 10 -21.66 -8.33 -16.38
CA LEU A 10 -22.38 -9.59 -16.25
C LEU A 10 -23.49 -9.75 -17.31
N ARG A 11 -23.68 -8.76 -18.18
CA ARG A 11 -24.71 -8.80 -19.21
C ARG A 11 -24.46 -9.99 -20.14
N ASP A 12 -25.50 -10.80 -20.33
CA ASP A 12 -25.49 -12.00 -21.17
C ASP A 12 -24.45 -13.07 -20.79
N ALA A 13 -23.75 -12.93 -19.65
CA ALA A 13 -22.73 -13.88 -19.20
C ALA A 13 -23.28 -15.27 -18.84
N GLN A 14 -24.61 -15.45 -18.83
CA GLN A 14 -25.25 -16.77 -18.78
C GLN A 14 -25.22 -17.52 -20.12
N ASN A 15 -25.12 -16.78 -21.23
CA ASN A 15 -25.27 -17.30 -22.58
C ASN A 15 -23.95 -17.29 -23.38
N VAL A 16 -22.98 -16.46 -22.98
CA VAL A 16 -21.69 -16.31 -23.64
C VAL A 16 -20.54 -16.29 -22.63
N ASP A 17 -19.37 -16.72 -23.08
CA ASP A 17 -18.15 -16.62 -22.28
C ASP A 17 -17.67 -15.16 -22.21
N VAL A 18 -17.56 -14.63 -21.01
CA VAL A 18 -17.08 -13.27 -20.74
C VAL A 18 -15.78 -13.33 -19.94
N ALA A 19 -14.74 -12.63 -20.40
CA ALA A 19 -13.48 -12.50 -19.70
C ALA A 19 -13.34 -11.10 -19.08
N PHE A 20 -13.10 -11.04 -17.77
CA PHE A 20 -12.82 -9.80 -17.04
C PHE A 20 -11.34 -9.76 -16.64
N LEU A 21 -10.57 -8.92 -17.33
CA LEU A 21 -9.12 -8.80 -17.11
C LEU A 21 -8.83 -7.65 -16.14
N VAL A 22 -7.98 -7.93 -15.16
CA VAL A 22 -7.59 -6.98 -14.10
C VAL A 22 -6.07 -6.97 -13.95
N VAL A 23 -5.55 -5.86 -13.43
CA VAL A 23 -4.12 -5.75 -13.11
C VAL A 23 -3.82 -6.58 -11.86
N GLY A 24 -2.78 -7.42 -11.95
CA GLY A 24 -2.36 -8.27 -10.85
C GLY A 24 -3.32 -9.44 -10.63
N ASP A 25 -3.59 -9.76 -9.37
CA ASP A 25 -4.47 -10.85 -8.97
C ASP A 25 -5.91 -10.34 -8.72
N PRO A 26 -6.94 -11.07 -9.19
CA PRO A 26 -8.33 -10.68 -8.99
C PRO A 26 -8.75 -10.46 -7.53
N PHE A 27 -8.11 -11.10 -6.55
CA PHE A 27 -8.49 -11.06 -5.14
C PHE A 27 -7.41 -10.49 -4.20
N GLY A 28 -6.21 -10.22 -4.70
CA GLY A 28 -5.07 -9.85 -3.85
C GLY A 28 -5.22 -8.54 -3.05
N ALA A 29 -5.95 -7.56 -3.57
CA ALA A 29 -6.18 -6.27 -2.90
C ALA A 29 -7.34 -5.49 -3.55
N THR A 30 -8.42 -6.20 -3.88
CA THR A 30 -9.53 -5.63 -4.67
C THR A 30 -10.86 -5.91 -3.99
N THR A 31 -11.91 -5.25 -4.47
CA THR A 31 -13.30 -5.51 -4.08
C THR A 31 -14.01 -6.46 -5.05
N HIS A 32 -13.29 -7.11 -5.97
CA HIS A 32 -13.91 -7.94 -7.03
C HIS A 32 -14.66 -9.18 -6.51
N THR A 33 -14.48 -9.55 -5.24
CA THR A 33 -15.32 -10.54 -4.58
C THR A 33 -16.81 -10.15 -4.64
N ASP A 34 -17.14 -8.85 -4.60
CA ASP A 34 -18.52 -8.36 -4.78
C ASP A 34 -19.09 -8.74 -6.17
N LEU A 35 -18.30 -8.58 -7.23
CA LEU A 35 -18.69 -8.99 -8.58
C LEU A 35 -18.95 -10.51 -8.66
N VAL A 36 -18.11 -11.31 -7.99
CA VAL A 36 -18.29 -12.76 -7.89
C VAL A 36 -19.57 -13.12 -7.13
N LEU A 37 -19.91 -12.40 -6.06
CA LEU A 37 -21.15 -12.61 -5.32
C LEU A 37 -22.38 -12.31 -6.18
N ARG A 38 -22.41 -11.16 -6.89
CA ARG A 38 -23.51 -10.81 -7.80
C ARG A 38 -23.70 -11.84 -8.92
N ALA A 39 -22.60 -12.32 -9.51
CA ALA A 39 -22.66 -13.34 -10.54
C ALA A 39 -23.21 -14.68 -9.99
N ARG A 40 -22.88 -15.05 -8.75
CA ARG A 40 -23.46 -16.23 -8.07
C ARG A 40 -24.95 -16.07 -7.78
N GLU A 41 -25.41 -14.89 -7.36
CA GLU A 41 -26.84 -14.60 -7.17
C GLU A 41 -27.64 -14.79 -8.47
N LEU A 42 -27.02 -14.45 -9.60
CA LEU A 42 -27.57 -14.67 -10.93
C LEU A 42 -27.32 -16.09 -11.47
N SER A 43 -26.78 -17.02 -10.68
CA SER A 43 -26.43 -18.38 -11.11
C SER A 43 -25.53 -18.44 -12.36
N ILE A 44 -24.70 -17.41 -12.57
CA ILE A 44 -23.71 -17.38 -13.64
C ILE A 44 -22.50 -18.25 -13.21
N PRO A 45 -22.06 -19.22 -14.03
CA PRO A 45 -20.83 -19.97 -13.76
C PRO A 45 -19.60 -19.06 -13.81
N ILE A 46 -18.70 -19.19 -12.83
CA ILE A 46 -17.51 -18.33 -12.71
C ILE A 46 -16.28 -19.20 -12.57
N SER A 47 -15.20 -18.81 -13.25
CA SER A 47 -13.86 -19.32 -13.03
C SER A 47 -12.91 -18.16 -12.78
N SER A 48 -12.05 -18.29 -11.77
CA SER A 48 -11.02 -17.31 -11.44
C SER A 48 -9.65 -17.86 -11.83
N ILE A 49 -8.88 -17.08 -12.60
CA ILE A 49 -7.50 -17.41 -12.96
C ILE A 49 -6.57 -16.52 -12.12
N PRO A 50 -5.80 -17.09 -11.18
CA PRO A 50 -4.90 -16.30 -10.33
C PRO A 50 -3.69 -15.77 -11.13
N ASN A 51 -3.07 -14.72 -10.61
CA ASN A 51 -1.86 -14.14 -11.19
C ASN A 51 -0.92 -13.58 -10.11
N ALA A 52 0.21 -12.99 -10.49
CA ALA A 52 1.08 -12.30 -9.56
C ALA A 52 0.36 -11.12 -8.87
N SER A 53 0.54 -10.98 -7.57
CA SER A 53 -0.01 -9.90 -6.75
C SER A 53 1.12 -9.11 -6.08
N ILE A 54 0.89 -7.82 -5.82
CA ILE A 54 1.79 -7.02 -4.98
C ILE A 54 1.99 -7.67 -3.59
N MET A 55 0.96 -8.34 -3.08
CA MET A 55 1.00 -9.04 -1.79
C MET A 55 2.10 -10.11 -1.71
N SER A 56 2.36 -10.81 -2.81
CA SER A 56 3.45 -11.78 -2.90
C SER A 56 4.74 -11.16 -3.45
N ALA A 57 4.60 -10.27 -4.44
CA ALA A 57 5.74 -9.68 -5.14
C ALA A 57 6.57 -8.76 -4.24
N ILE A 58 5.98 -8.19 -3.17
CA ILE A 58 6.71 -7.35 -2.21
C ILE A 58 7.87 -8.08 -1.52
N GLY A 59 7.89 -9.41 -1.52
CA GLY A 59 9.04 -10.20 -1.08
C GLY A 59 10.34 -9.89 -1.84
N ALA A 60 10.26 -9.27 -3.01
CA ALA A 60 11.42 -8.75 -3.75
C ALA A 60 12.22 -7.67 -2.98
N THR A 61 11.62 -7.07 -1.95
CA THR A 61 12.33 -6.19 -0.99
C THR A 61 13.33 -6.93 -0.11
N GLY A 62 13.34 -8.26 -0.12
CA GLY A 62 14.16 -9.10 0.76
C GLY A 62 13.53 -9.41 2.11
N LEU A 63 12.38 -8.79 2.41
CA LEU A 63 11.61 -9.07 3.62
C LEU A 63 10.83 -10.38 3.48
N GLN A 64 10.81 -11.16 4.55
CA GLN A 64 10.20 -12.47 4.61
C GLN A 64 8.68 -12.33 4.65
N LEU A 65 8.00 -12.86 3.63
CA LEU A 65 6.53 -12.74 3.50
C LEU A 65 5.76 -13.28 4.70
N TYR A 66 6.27 -14.28 5.40
CA TYR A 66 5.64 -14.83 6.61
C TYR A 66 5.72 -13.91 7.82
N ASN A 67 6.58 -12.87 7.78
CA ASN A 67 6.68 -11.83 8.81
C ASN A 67 5.83 -10.60 8.50
N PHE A 68 4.97 -10.63 7.47
CA PHE A 68 4.00 -9.55 7.21
C PHE A 68 2.70 -9.80 7.98
N GLY A 69 2.19 -8.75 8.61
CA GLY A 69 0.89 -8.75 9.28
C GLY A 69 -0.22 -8.27 8.36
N GLN A 70 -1.26 -7.66 8.94
CA GLN A 70 -2.38 -7.14 8.19
C GLN A 70 -1.94 -5.99 7.26
N THR A 71 -2.17 -6.13 5.95
CA THR A 71 -1.99 -5.04 4.98
C THR A 71 -2.98 -3.90 5.23
N VAL A 72 -2.53 -2.66 5.08
CA VAL A 72 -3.36 -1.45 5.22
C VAL A 72 -3.32 -0.62 3.95
N SER A 73 -4.26 0.32 3.82
CA SER A 73 -4.27 1.30 2.73
C SER A 73 -4.15 2.71 3.27
N MET A 74 -3.28 3.51 2.67
CA MET A 74 -3.21 4.95 2.89
C MET A 74 -4.07 5.65 1.84
N VAL A 75 -4.90 6.61 2.27
CA VAL A 75 -5.74 7.43 1.39
C VAL A 75 -5.25 8.86 1.37
N PHE A 76 -5.48 9.60 0.29
CA PHE A 76 -5.13 11.02 0.26
C PHE A 76 -5.90 11.80 1.32
N PHE A 77 -5.17 12.63 2.08
CA PHE A 77 -5.78 13.57 2.99
C PHE A 77 -6.38 14.76 2.25
N THR A 78 -7.40 15.35 2.87
CA THR A 78 -7.91 16.67 2.52
C THR A 78 -7.79 17.57 3.75
N ASP A 79 -7.96 18.88 3.56
CA ASP A 79 -7.91 19.84 4.68
C ASP A 79 -8.91 19.52 5.79
N SER A 80 -10.05 18.93 5.44
CA SER A 80 -11.14 18.62 6.36
C SER A 80 -11.24 17.14 6.74
N TRP A 81 -10.47 16.25 6.11
CA TRP A 81 -10.58 14.81 6.33
C TRP A 81 -9.22 14.11 6.29
N LYS A 82 -8.79 13.63 7.46
CA LYS A 82 -7.51 12.94 7.71
C LYS A 82 -7.78 11.63 8.45
N PRO A 83 -8.25 10.58 7.75
CA PRO A 83 -8.61 9.32 8.40
C PRO A 83 -7.36 8.61 8.93
N ALA A 84 -7.43 8.16 10.18
CA ALA A 84 -6.33 7.48 10.88
C ALA A 84 -6.61 5.99 11.15
N SER A 85 -7.61 5.39 10.49
CA SER A 85 -8.01 3.99 10.74
C SER A 85 -6.92 2.96 10.45
N PHE A 86 -5.95 3.31 9.60
CA PHE A 86 -4.79 2.47 9.34
C PHE A 86 -3.86 2.35 10.56
N TYR A 87 -3.83 3.36 11.44
CA TYR A 87 -2.87 3.48 12.53
C TYR A 87 -2.98 2.34 13.55
N ASP A 88 -4.20 2.00 13.94
CA ASP A 88 -4.44 0.96 14.94
C ASP A 88 -4.02 -0.42 14.42
N ARG A 89 -4.24 -0.71 13.13
CA ARG A 89 -3.80 -1.96 12.48
C ARG A 89 -2.28 -2.04 12.36
N ILE A 90 -1.64 -0.91 12.01
CA ILE A 90 -0.18 -0.81 12.01
C ILE A 90 0.37 -1.05 13.42
N ARG A 91 -0.27 -0.49 14.46
CA ARG A 91 0.10 -0.71 15.86
C ARG A 91 0.01 -2.18 16.26
N GLU A 92 -1.07 -2.86 15.87
CA GLU A 92 -1.25 -4.29 16.08
C GLU A 92 -0.08 -5.09 15.48
N ASN A 93 0.19 -4.93 14.17
CA ASN A 93 1.31 -5.60 13.51
C ASN A 93 2.65 -5.32 14.22
N ARG A 94 2.94 -4.03 14.51
CA ARG A 94 4.18 -3.62 15.16
C ARG A 94 4.32 -4.18 16.58
N SER A 95 3.23 -4.29 17.33
CA SER A 95 3.22 -4.84 18.70
C SER A 95 3.64 -6.31 18.75
N ILE A 96 3.28 -7.08 17.72
CA ILE A 96 3.73 -8.45 17.51
C ILE A 96 4.89 -8.51 16.52
N GLY A 97 5.60 -7.40 16.30
CA GLY A 97 6.83 -7.36 15.53
C GLY A 97 6.73 -7.69 14.04
N LEU A 98 5.53 -7.72 13.44
CA LEU A 98 5.35 -7.98 12.00
C LEU A 98 5.57 -6.72 11.16
N HIS A 99 6.03 -6.91 9.92
CA HIS A 99 6.06 -5.89 8.88
C HIS A 99 4.63 -5.52 8.46
N THR A 100 4.47 -4.31 7.93
CA THR A 100 3.19 -3.88 7.36
C THR A 100 3.38 -3.40 5.94
N LEU A 101 2.73 -4.08 4.98
CA LEU A 101 2.55 -3.55 3.63
C LEU A 101 1.46 -2.48 3.65
N VAL A 102 1.78 -1.33 3.08
CA VAL A 102 0.91 -0.17 2.96
C VAL A 102 0.66 0.04 1.47
N LEU A 103 -0.58 -0.18 1.04
CA LEU A 103 -1.05 0.12 -0.30
C LEU A 103 -1.37 1.61 -0.39
N LEU A 104 -0.93 2.25 -1.47
CA LEU A 104 -1.07 3.70 -1.63
C LEU A 104 -2.24 4.05 -2.53
N ASP A 105 -2.92 5.14 -2.21
CA ASP A 105 -4.15 5.56 -2.87
C ASP A 105 -3.97 5.78 -4.37
N ILE A 106 -5.02 5.45 -5.12
CA ILE A 106 -5.09 5.66 -6.56
C ILE A 106 -6.41 6.34 -6.88
N LYS A 107 -6.33 7.59 -7.32
CA LYS A 107 -7.47 8.40 -7.73
C LYS A 107 -7.48 8.50 -9.26
N VAL A 108 -8.24 7.61 -9.89
CA VAL A 108 -8.47 7.61 -11.35
C VAL A 108 -9.92 7.96 -11.66
N LYS A 109 -10.13 8.84 -12.64
CA LYS A 109 -11.47 9.27 -13.09
C LYS A 109 -12.33 9.83 -11.95
N GLU A 110 -11.73 10.58 -11.03
CA GLU A 110 -12.49 11.36 -10.04
C GLU A 110 -13.03 12.64 -10.67
N GLN A 111 -14.22 13.06 -10.25
CA GLN A 111 -14.76 14.38 -10.54
C GLN A 111 -14.47 15.28 -9.34
N SER A 112 -14.08 16.53 -9.57
CA SER A 112 -14.00 17.50 -8.49
C SER A 112 -15.37 17.69 -7.84
N LEU A 113 -15.41 18.03 -6.54
CA LEU A 113 -16.65 18.29 -5.82
C LEU A 113 -17.50 19.36 -6.53
N GLU A 114 -16.86 20.37 -7.12
CA GLU A 114 -17.52 21.41 -7.90
C GLU A 114 -18.14 20.86 -9.20
N ASN A 115 -17.41 20.03 -9.95
CA ASN A 115 -17.91 19.41 -11.16
C ASN A 115 -19.06 18.44 -10.85
N MET A 116 -18.95 17.66 -9.78
CA MET A 116 -20.01 16.78 -9.29
C MET A 116 -21.26 17.56 -8.88
N ALA A 117 -21.11 18.62 -8.07
CA ALA A 117 -22.22 19.47 -7.64
C ALA A 117 -22.93 20.16 -8.81
N ARG A 118 -22.22 20.42 -9.92
CA ARG A 118 -22.77 21.01 -11.14
C ARG A 118 -23.18 19.98 -12.21
N GLY A 119 -23.12 18.68 -11.91
CA GLY A 119 -23.45 17.60 -12.85
C GLY A 119 -22.54 17.53 -14.09
N ARG A 120 -21.35 18.14 -14.06
CA ARG A 120 -20.39 18.16 -15.16
C ARG A 120 -19.51 16.92 -15.08
N LYS A 121 -19.56 16.08 -16.11
CA LYS A 121 -18.71 14.88 -16.26
C LYS A 121 -17.29 15.23 -16.70
N VAL A 122 -16.62 16.09 -15.94
CA VAL A 122 -15.22 16.46 -16.16
C VAL A 122 -14.38 15.72 -15.12
N TYR A 123 -13.48 14.88 -15.62
CA TYR A 123 -12.62 14.04 -14.79
C TYR A 123 -11.25 14.69 -14.63
N GLU A 124 -10.76 14.67 -13.40
CA GLU A 124 -9.41 15.10 -13.07
C GLU A 124 -8.37 14.10 -13.62
N PRO A 125 -7.13 14.55 -13.89
CA PRO A 125 -6.05 13.65 -14.26
C PRO A 125 -5.82 12.61 -13.15
N PRO A 126 -5.40 11.38 -13.52
CA PRO A 126 -5.05 10.35 -12.55
C PRO A 126 -4.02 10.84 -11.54
N ARG A 127 -4.29 10.61 -10.26
CA ARG A 127 -3.35 10.87 -9.16
C ARG A 127 -3.01 9.56 -8.48
N TYR A 128 -1.71 9.32 -8.33
CA TYR A 128 -1.17 8.14 -7.64
C TYR A 128 -0.38 8.65 -6.44
N MET A 129 -0.68 8.14 -5.25
CA MET A 129 0.05 8.54 -4.05
C MET A 129 1.49 8.02 -4.12
N THR A 130 2.42 8.92 -3.82
CA THR A 130 3.85 8.59 -3.79
C THR A 130 4.28 8.08 -2.42
N VAL A 131 5.52 7.58 -2.31
CA VAL A 131 6.05 7.11 -1.03
C VAL A 131 6.29 8.30 -0.11
N GLY A 132 6.80 9.41 -0.64
CA GLY A 132 7.03 10.64 0.10
C GLY A 132 5.76 11.17 0.74
N GLN A 133 4.68 11.30 -0.05
CA GLN A 133 3.36 11.71 0.45
C GLN A 133 2.82 10.77 1.52
N CYS A 134 2.96 9.46 1.33
CA CYS A 134 2.54 8.49 2.34
C CYS A 134 3.34 8.66 3.66
N ALA A 135 4.66 8.83 3.56
CA ALA A 135 5.53 9.00 4.73
C ALA A 135 5.20 10.30 5.48
N GLU A 136 4.95 11.40 4.76
CA GLU A 136 4.50 12.68 5.34
C GLU A 136 3.17 12.52 6.09
N GLN A 137 2.15 11.92 5.46
CA GLN A 137 0.86 11.68 6.09
C GLN A 137 0.96 10.77 7.32
N MET A 138 1.88 9.78 7.30
CA MET A 138 2.14 8.93 8.47
C MET A 138 2.74 9.72 9.64
N LEU A 139 3.73 10.57 9.39
CA LEU A 139 4.34 11.40 10.41
C LEU A 139 3.36 12.43 10.98
N GLU A 140 2.48 12.96 10.14
CA GLU A 140 1.39 13.84 10.57
C GLU A 140 0.44 13.13 11.55
N ILE A 141 -0.07 11.95 11.19
CA ILE A 141 -0.97 11.18 12.08
C ILE A 141 -0.24 10.74 13.35
N GLU A 142 1.03 10.36 13.27
CA GLU A 142 1.84 10.05 14.44
C GLU A 142 1.92 11.25 15.40
N GLY A 143 2.12 12.48 14.88
CA GLY A 143 2.09 13.70 15.67
C GLY A 143 0.76 13.90 16.40
N MET A 144 -0.36 13.80 15.67
CA MET A 144 -1.71 13.90 16.25
C MET A 144 -1.97 12.83 17.31
N LYS A 145 -1.54 11.59 17.08
CA LYS A 145 -1.70 10.49 18.03
C LYS A 145 -0.82 10.66 19.27
N LYS A 146 0.39 11.22 19.14
CA LYS A 146 1.24 11.57 20.29
C LYS A 146 0.58 12.62 21.19
N GLU A 147 0.00 13.66 20.61
CA GLU A 147 -0.72 14.69 21.37
C GLU A 147 -1.92 14.12 22.14
N ALA A 148 -2.59 13.12 21.56
CA ALA A 148 -3.67 12.37 22.20
C ALA A 148 -3.20 11.31 23.22
N GLY A 149 -1.89 11.09 23.40
CA GLY A 149 -1.34 10.05 24.29
C GLY A 149 -1.45 8.62 23.75
N GLU A 150 -1.79 8.45 22.47
CA GLU A 150 -1.96 7.16 21.80
C GLU A 150 -0.84 6.85 20.79
N GLY A 151 0.16 7.75 20.70
CA GLY A 151 1.26 7.68 19.75
C GLY A 151 2.39 6.71 20.14
N GLY A 152 3.50 6.79 19.42
CA GLY A 152 4.73 6.05 19.67
C GLY A 152 4.88 4.76 18.87
N VAL A 153 4.05 4.56 17.84
CA VAL A 153 4.09 3.33 17.02
C VAL A 153 5.25 3.37 16.04
N TYR A 154 5.34 4.47 15.28
CA TYR A 154 6.45 4.79 14.38
C TYR A 154 6.86 6.25 14.58
N ASN A 155 8.01 6.67 14.08
CA ASN A 155 8.52 8.03 14.21
C ASN A 155 9.44 8.37 13.03
N GLU A 156 10.01 9.56 13.03
CA GLU A 156 10.91 10.03 11.97
C GLU A 156 12.10 9.10 11.69
N GLU A 157 12.64 8.43 12.71
CA GLU A 157 13.77 7.50 12.60
C GLU A 157 13.35 6.06 12.29
N SER A 158 12.06 5.77 12.22
CA SER A 158 11.59 4.43 11.98
C SER A 158 11.94 3.94 10.58
N LEU A 159 12.52 2.74 10.51
CA LEU A 159 12.95 2.14 9.25
C LEU A 159 11.75 1.63 8.43
N ALA A 160 11.80 1.90 7.13
CA ALA A 160 10.80 1.50 6.17
C ALA A 160 11.45 1.30 4.78
N VAL A 161 10.68 0.72 3.85
CA VAL A 161 11.08 0.51 2.46
C VAL A 161 10.02 1.10 1.55
N GLY A 162 10.39 2.08 0.74
CA GLY A 162 9.63 2.50 -0.43
C GLY A 162 9.89 1.53 -1.59
N ALA A 163 8.81 1.07 -2.22
CA ALA A 163 8.85 0.17 -3.36
C ALA A 163 8.08 0.78 -4.54
N ALA A 164 8.68 0.78 -5.72
CA ALA A 164 8.08 1.31 -6.93
C ALA A 164 8.10 0.27 -8.06
N ARG A 165 6.97 0.12 -8.74
CA ARG A 165 6.79 -0.69 -9.96
C ARG A 165 7.28 -2.13 -9.79
N VAL A 166 6.95 -2.72 -8.63
CA VAL A 166 7.35 -4.09 -8.25
C VAL A 166 6.89 -5.10 -9.31
N GLY A 167 7.79 -5.99 -9.72
CA GLY A 167 7.60 -6.95 -10.81
C GLY A 167 7.77 -6.36 -12.23
N GLY A 168 8.00 -5.06 -12.35
CA GLY A 168 8.24 -4.37 -13.61
C GLY A 168 9.73 -4.26 -13.99
N ARG A 169 10.00 -3.89 -15.25
CA ARG A 169 11.40 -3.70 -15.74
C ARG A 169 12.15 -2.55 -15.07
N SER A 170 11.40 -1.55 -14.59
CA SER A 170 11.93 -0.39 -13.88
C SER A 170 11.65 -0.48 -12.37
N GLU A 171 11.48 -1.68 -11.83
CA GLU A 171 11.35 -1.91 -10.39
C GLU A 171 12.46 -1.19 -9.61
N LYS A 172 12.08 -0.55 -8.49
CA LYS A 172 13.03 0.17 -7.66
C LYS A 172 12.62 0.12 -6.20
N PHE A 173 13.63 0.02 -5.33
CA PHE A 173 13.49 0.07 -3.88
C PHE A 173 14.36 1.18 -3.32
N VAL A 174 13.86 1.83 -2.27
CA VAL A 174 14.61 2.77 -1.44
C VAL A 174 14.27 2.47 0.01
N SER A 175 15.27 2.23 0.84
CA SER A 175 15.08 2.01 2.28
C SER A 175 15.69 3.15 3.08
N GLY A 176 15.19 3.36 4.29
CA GLY A 176 15.66 4.44 5.14
C GLY A 176 14.68 4.72 6.26
N THR A 177 14.91 5.83 6.95
CA THR A 177 13.95 6.31 7.93
C THR A 177 12.70 6.89 7.25
N LEU A 178 11.56 6.92 7.94
CA LEU A 178 10.36 7.58 7.43
C LEU A 178 10.64 9.03 7.01
N LYS A 179 11.50 9.73 7.76
CA LYS A 179 11.90 11.10 7.40
C LYS A 179 12.68 11.16 6.07
N GLN A 180 13.58 10.21 5.82
CA GLN A 180 14.30 10.13 4.56
C GLN A 180 13.37 9.76 3.39
N LEU A 181 12.38 8.90 3.64
CA LEU A 181 11.44 8.48 2.59
C LEU A 181 10.47 9.59 2.15
N CYS A 182 10.24 10.62 2.97
CA CYS A 182 9.53 11.84 2.55
C CYS A 182 10.13 12.46 1.28
N GLU A 183 11.44 12.30 1.06
CA GLU A 183 12.19 12.91 -0.04
C GLU A 183 12.62 11.89 -1.12
N ALA A 184 12.15 10.64 -1.04
CA ALA A 184 12.64 9.54 -1.89
C ALA A 184 11.96 9.47 -3.28
N ASP A 185 10.98 10.32 -3.57
CA ASP A 185 10.14 10.18 -4.76
C ASP A 185 10.90 10.35 -6.08
N GLU A 186 11.88 11.26 -6.16
CA GLU A 186 12.72 11.41 -7.35
C GLU A 186 13.53 10.14 -7.63
N VAL A 187 14.01 9.49 -6.57
CA VAL A 187 14.75 8.24 -6.68
C VAL A 187 13.78 7.13 -7.10
N LEU A 188 12.62 7.01 -6.45
CA LEU A 188 11.65 5.97 -6.75
C LEU A 188 11.06 6.11 -8.15
N GLY A 189 10.79 7.31 -8.65
CA GLY A 189 10.29 7.60 -9.99
C GLY A 189 8.77 7.48 -10.12
N GLU A 190 8.30 7.02 -11.28
CA GLU A 190 6.88 6.95 -11.64
C GLU A 190 6.07 5.90 -10.84
N PRO A 191 4.76 6.08 -10.65
CA PRO A 191 3.90 5.08 -10.02
C PRO A 191 3.90 3.71 -10.76
N LEU A 192 3.42 2.62 -10.15
CA LEU A 192 2.77 2.50 -8.85
C LEU A 192 3.74 2.33 -7.69
N HIS A 193 3.44 2.95 -6.56
CA HIS A 193 4.24 2.90 -5.34
C HIS A 193 3.56 2.07 -4.24
N SER A 194 4.36 1.55 -3.31
CA SER A 194 3.95 0.90 -2.07
C SER A 194 4.98 1.21 -0.99
N LEU A 195 4.57 1.20 0.28
CA LEU A 195 5.47 1.39 1.42
C LEU A 195 5.41 0.14 2.30
N VAL A 196 6.56 -0.29 2.81
CA VAL A 196 6.65 -1.32 3.84
C VAL A 196 7.22 -0.73 5.11
N LEU A 197 6.46 -0.79 6.20
CA LEU A 197 6.97 -0.46 7.52
C LEU A 197 7.62 -1.69 8.14
N LEU A 198 8.84 -1.56 8.65
CA LEU A 198 9.52 -2.70 9.26
C LEU A 198 8.84 -3.10 10.57
N GLY A 199 8.70 -4.40 10.81
CA GLY A 199 8.38 -4.97 12.11
C GLY A 199 9.59 -4.93 13.05
N ARG A 200 9.43 -5.39 14.29
CA ARG A 200 10.56 -5.55 15.24
C ARG A 200 11.17 -6.94 15.17
N ARG A 201 10.38 -7.96 14.81
CA ARG A 201 10.86 -9.32 14.60
C ARG A 201 11.41 -9.40 13.20
N THR A 202 12.71 -9.18 13.10
CA THR A 202 13.43 -9.16 11.84
C THR A 202 14.62 -10.11 11.90
N HIS A 203 15.00 -10.63 10.73
CA HIS A 203 16.15 -11.50 10.56
C HIS A 203 17.36 -10.69 10.05
N GLU A 204 18.59 -11.05 10.44
CA GLU A 204 19.80 -10.33 10.01
C GLU A 204 19.91 -10.26 8.48
N LEU A 205 19.65 -11.36 7.78
CA LEU A 205 19.56 -11.40 6.32
C LEU A 205 18.57 -10.40 5.71
N GLU A 206 17.45 -10.09 6.39
CA GLU A 206 16.53 -9.05 5.92
C GLU A 206 17.20 -7.68 5.98
N SER A 207 17.93 -7.39 7.06
CA SER A 207 18.73 -6.16 7.17
C SER A 207 19.76 -6.07 6.07
N ASP A 208 20.58 -7.12 5.89
CA ASP A 208 21.69 -7.12 4.96
C ASP A 208 21.22 -6.84 3.53
N TYR A 209 20.09 -7.43 3.14
CA TYR A 209 19.51 -7.19 1.82
C TYR A 209 18.87 -5.80 1.71
N VAL A 210 18.03 -5.40 2.66
CA VAL A 210 17.31 -4.11 2.61
C VAL A 210 18.27 -2.93 2.72
N ARG A 211 19.37 -3.07 3.45
CA ARG A 211 20.43 -2.08 3.63
C ARG A 211 21.07 -1.66 2.32
N GLU A 212 21.10 -2.53 1.31
CA GLU A 212 21.65 -2.18 0.00
C GLU A 212 20.84 -1.10 -0.74
N PHE A 213 19.59 -0.89 -0.32
CA PHE A 213 18.72 0.17 -0.84
C PHE A 213 18.72 1.42 0.05
N ALA A 214 19.54 1.47 1.11
CA ALA A 214 19.46 2.52 2.12
C ALA A 214 19.93 3.88 1.58
N VAL A 215 19.15 4.93 1.86
CA VAL A 215 19.53 6.33 1.58
C VAL A 215 20.83 6.69 2.32
N ASP A 216 20.95 6.27 3.57
CA ASP A 216 22.16 6.40 4.38
C ASP A 216 22.41 5.07 5.12
N LYS A 217 23.45 4.34 4.69
CA LYS A 217 23.82 3.04 5.24
C LYS A 217 24.33 3.14 6.69
N GLU A 218 25.02 4.22 7.06
CA GLU A 218 25.56 4.38 8.41
C GLU A 218 24.44 4.69 9.41
N LEU A 219 23.49 5.53 9.01
CA LEU A 219 22.29 5.80 9.80
C LEU A 219 21.41 4.55 9.93
N TRP A 220 21.22 3.81 8.83
CA TRP A 220 20.53 2.53 8.81
C TRP A 220 21.10 1.57 9.86
N ASP A 221 22.41 1.33 9.82
CA ASP A 221 23.08 0.39 10.74
C ASP A 221 22.92 0.80 12.20
N ARG A 222 23.03 2.10 12.48
CA ARG A 222 22.88 2.65 13.83
C ARG A 222 21.48 2.42 14.38
N ILE A 223 20.45 2.69 13.57
CA ILE A 223 19.05 2.52 13.98
C ILE A 223 18.69 1.04 14.07
N TRP A 224 19.14 0.23 13.11
CA TRP A 224 18.95 -1.22 13.12
C TRP A 224 19.45 -1.84 14.42
N LYS A 225 20.70 -1.55 14.78
CA LYS A 225 21.34 -2.03 16.00
C LYS A 225 20.61 -1.59 17.28
N ARG A 226 20.04 -0.38 17.28
CA ARG A 226 19.32 0.17 18.43
C ARG A 226 17.94 -0.48 18.62
N ASP A 227 17.19 -0.63 17.53
CA ASP A 227 15.75 -0.85 17.58
C ASP A 227 15.27 -2.21 17.06
N TYR A 228 16.10 -2.94 16.30
CA TYR A 228 15.71 -4.16 15.56
C TYR A 228 16.59 -5.38 15.88
N GLU A 229 17.91 -5.19 16.00
CA GLU A 229 18.85 -6.28 16.29
C GLU A 229 18.52 -6.99 17.62
N GLY A 230 18.35 -8.31 17.56
CA GLY A 230 18.09 -9.16 18.73
C GLY A 230 16.71 -8.98 19.39
N LYS A 231 15.74 -8.34 18.73
CA LYS A 231 14.39 -8.07 19.28
C LYS A 231 13.34 -9.15 18.97
N GLN A 232 13.75 -10.42 18.84
CA GLN A 232 12.85 -11.55 18.57
C GLN A 232 11.91 -11.90 19.73
#